data_AF-A0A0F9JDD5-F1
#
_entry.id   AF-A0A0F9JDD5-F1
#
_cell.length_a   1.000
_cell.length_b   1.000
_cell.length_c   1.000
_cell.angle_alpha   90.00
_cell.angle_beta   90.00
_cell.angle_gamma   90.00
#
_symmetry.space_group_name_H-M   'P 1'
#
loop_
_entity.id
_entity.type
_entity.pdbx_description
1 polymer ?
#
loop_
_entity_poly.entity_id
_entity_poly.type
_entity_poly.pdbx_seq_one_letter_code
_entity_poly.pdbx_strand_id
1 'polypeptide(L)'
;MASGDTLAKFLPQSNEPPANFARIDSRIGTTHPVLDFALTEETIFSDVLPRNYAGGGITAYLHYAMTSAVANDIKLETSLERIGDQQQDLDADGFAAAQNTGDITVPGTSGLVDIITSTHTDGAQMDSIAVGEGFRLKVKRVAVVGTDASGDLELRFVEIKEN
;
A
#
# COMPACT_ATOMS: atom_id res chain seq x y z
N MET A 1 -5.79 18.51 -11.29
CA MET A 1 -6.39 18.87 -9.99
C MET A 1 -5.39 19.66 -9.21
N ALA A 2 -5.74 20.09 -8.00
CA ALA A 2 -4.75 20.65 -7.09
C ALA A 2 -4.13 19.52 -6.25
N SER A 3 -2.89 19.73 -5.79
CA SER A 3 -2.32 18.99 -4.66
C SER A 3 -3.37 18.86 -3.55
N GLY A 4 -3.62 17.66 -3.05
CA GLY A 4 -4.72 17.45 -2.10
C GLY A 4 -5.66 16.31 -2.44
N ASP A 5 -5.90 16.11 -3.73
CA ASP A 5 -7.07 15.37 -4.17
C ASP A 5 -6.87 13.85 -4.14
N THR A 6 -7.88 13.14 -3.65
CA THR A 6 -7.92 11.67 -3.70
C THR A 6 -8.03 11.20 -5.15
N LEU A 7 -7.13 10.30 -5.54
CA LEU A 7 -7.09 9.67 -6.86
C LEU A 7 -7.71 8.27 -6.84
N ALA A 8 -7.46 7.47 -5.80
CA ALA A 8 -7.99 6.11 -5.69
C ALA A 8 -8.19 5.70 -4.22
N LYS A 9 -9.08 4.73 -3.98
CA LYS A 9 -9.30 4.13 -2.66
C LYS A 9 -9.45 2.61 -2.79
N PHE A 10 -8.71 1.86 -1.99
CA PHE A 10 -8.76 0.41 -1.98
C PHE A 10 -9.22 -0.13 -0.63
N LEU A 11 -10.01 -1.19 -0.70
CA LEU A 11 -10.50 -1.95 0.44
C LEU A 11 -9.82 -3.34 0.47
N PRO A 12 -9.87 -4.07 1.60
CA PRO A 12 -9.24 -5.39 1.71
C PRO A 12 -9.71 -6.38 0.63
N GLN A 13 -10.98 -6.27 0.23
CA GLN A 13 -11.59 -7.13 -0.80
C GLN A 13 -11.08 -6.84 -2.22
N SER A 14 -10.36 -5.74 -2.43
CA SER A 14 -9.77 -5.36 -3.72
C SER A 14 -8.40 -5.99 -3.96
N ASN A 15 -7.89 -6.81 -3.05
CA ASN A 15 -6.58 -7.46 -3.22
C ASN A 15 -6.58 -8.40 -4.43
N GLU A 16 -5.57 -8.26 -5.28
CA GLU A 16 -5.15 -9.20 -6.31
C GLU A 16 -3.98 -10.04 -5.75
N PRO A 17 -4.25 -11.17 -5.08
CA PRO A 17 -3.27 -11.85 -4.25
C PRO A 17 -2.07 -12.37 -5.08
N PRO A 18 -0.84 -11.91 -4.79
CA PRO A 18 0.38 -12.49 -5.38
C PRO A 18 0.71 -13.86 -4.76
N ALA A 19 1.89 -14.42 -5.06
CA ALA A 19 2.28 -15.75 -4.57
C ALA A 19 2.44 -15.82 -3.03
N ASN A 20 3.00 -14.78 -2.40
CA ASN A 20 3.13 -14.66 -0.95
C ASN A 20 2.34 -13.45 -0.47
N PHE A 21 1.12 -13.66 0.02
CA PHE A 21 0.14 -12.58 0.10
C PHE A 21 -0.55 -12.45 1.45
N ALA A 22 -0.87 -11.20 1.79
CA ALA A 22 -1.69 -10.87 2.92
C ALA A 22 -3.12 -11.39 2.73
N ARG A 23 -3.67 -12.03 3.75
CA ARG A 23 -4.95 -12.72 3.65
C ARG A 23 -6.11 -11.84 4.10
N ILE A 24 -7.25 -11.94 3.43
CA ILE A 24 -8.46 -11.30 3.94
C ILE A 24 -8.85 -12.01 5.25
N ASP A 25 -8.97 -11.22 6.31
CA ASP A 25 -9.46 -11.65 7.61
C ASP A 25 -10.45 -10.60 8.19
N SER A 26 -11.05 -10.92 9.32
CA SER A 26 -11.75 -9.97 10.17
C SER A 26 -10.91 -9.65 11.40
N ARG A 27 -10.77 -8.35 11.70
CA ARG A 27 -10.15 -7.89 12.95
C ARG A 27 -10.75 -8.63 14.14
N ILE A 28 -9.89 -9.15 15.01
CA ILE A 28 -10.27 -10.05 16.12
C ILE A 28 -11.53 -9.58 16.87
N GLY A 29 -12.51 -10.48 16.98
CA GLY A 29 -13.76 -10.22 17.72
C GLY A 29 -14.71 -9.20 17.05
N THR A 30 -14.48 -8.83 15.79
CA THR A 30 -15.32 -7.88 15.04
C THR A 30 -15.60 -8.37 13.62
N THR A 31 -16.42 -7.64 12.86
CA THR A 31 -16.68 -7.89 11.44
C THR A 31 -15.93 -6.92 10.52
N HIS A 32 -14.88 -6.28 11.02
CA HIS A 32 -14.12 -5.32 10.25
C HIS A 32 -13.13 -6.04 9.34
N PRO A 33 -13.29 -5.97 7.99
CA PRO A 33 -12.37 -6.64 7.09
C PRO A 33 -11.00 -5.97 7.13
N VAL A 34 -9.96 -6.79 7.08
CA VAL A 34 -8.55 -6.38 7.03
C VAL A 34 -7.79 -7.33 6.10
N LEU A 35 -6.67 -6.87 5.57
CA LEU A 35 -5.64 -7.73 5.00
C LEU A 35 -4.61 -7.98 6.09
N ASP A 36 -4.44 -9.24 6.43
CA ASP A 36 -3.56 -9.72 7.48
C ASP A 36 -2.19 -10.04 6.91
N PHE A 37 -1.16 -9.28 7.32
CA PHE A 37 0.21 -9.36 6.85
C PHE A 37 1.12 -10.00 7.90
N ALA A 38 1.62 -11.19 7.60
CA ALA A 38 2.87 -11.67 8.15
C ALA A 38 4.07 -10.92 7.52
N LEU A 39 5.26 -11.16 8.07
CA LEU A 39 6.48 -10.58 7.54
C LEU A 39 6.72 -11.03 6.10
N THR A 40 7.12 -10.11 5.21
CA THR A 40 7.38 -10.33 3.77
C THR A 40 6.16 -10.59 2.89
N GLU A 41 4.96 -10.68 3.44
CA GLU A 41 3.73 -10.78 2.65
C GLU A 41 3.40 -9.46 1.95
N GLU A 42 2.69 -9.58 0.84
CA GLU A 42 2.31 -8.45 -0.02
C GLU A 42 0.83 -8.50 -0.46
N THR A 43 0.31 -7.36 -0.89
CA THR A 43 -1.01 -7.21 -1.51
C THR A 43 -0.83 -6.37 -2.76
N ILE A 44 -1.72 -6.55 -3.74
CA ILE A 44 -1.72 -5.73 -4.95
C ILE A 44 -3.13 -5.19 -5.19
N PHE A 45 -3.22 -3.95 -5.66
CA PHE A 45 -4.47 -3.30 -6.05
C PHE A 45 -4.31 -2.68 -7.43
N SER A 46 -5.31 -2.79 -8.30
CA SER A 46 -5.31 -2.11 -9.60
C SER A 46 -6.35 -0.98 -9.65
N ASP A 47 -6.03 0.06 -10.42
CA ASP A 47 -6.99 1.09 -10.84
C ASP A 47 -6.51 1.77 -12.12
N VAL A 48 -7.29 2.69 -12.65
CA VAL A 48 -6.90 3.61 -13.72
C VAL A 48 -6.53 4.95 -13.11
N LEU A 49 -5.35 5.48 -13.44
CA LEU A 49 -4.94 6.80 -12.95
C LEU A 49 -5.92 7.85 -13.47
N PRO A 50 -6.67 8.52 -12.59
CA PRO A 50 -7.85 9.24 -13.03
C PRO A 50 -7.49 10.52 -13.81
N ARG A 51 -8.41 10.94 -14.69
CA ARG A 51 -8.23 12.07 -15.64
C ARG A 51 -7.88 13.40 -15.00
N ASN A 52 -8.06 13.49 -13.70
CA ASN A 52 -7.90 14.67 -12.90
C ASN A 52 -6.49 14.78 -12.28
N TYR A 53 -5.63 13.74 -12.33
CA TYR A 53 -4.20 13.83 -11.96
C TYR A 53 -3.47 14.87 -12.81
N ALA A 54 -2.67 15.74 -12.18
CA ALA A 54 -1.96 16.86 -12.81
C ALA A 54 -0.43 16.65 -12.93
N GLY A 55 0.11 15.51 -12.50
CA GLY A 55 1.54 15.20 -12.64
C GLY A 55 2.39 15.52 -11.41
N GLY A 56 1.78 15.73 -10.23
CA GLY A 56 2.51 16.09 -9.00
C GLY A 56 3.28 14.94 -8.32
N GLY A 57 3.09 13.70 -8.77
CA GLY A 57 3.40 12.51 -8.00
C GLY A 57 2.24 12.12 -7.07
N ILE A 58 2.39 11.02 -6.35
CA ILE A 58 1.34 10.51 -5.46
C ILE A 58 1.87 10.15 -4.07
N THR A 59 1.00 10.23 -3.08
CA THR A 59 1.23 9.71 -1.74
C THR A 59 0.19 8.64 -1.42
N ALA A 60 0.67 7.45 -1.04
CA ALA A 60 -0.16 6.36 -0.54
C ALA A 60 -0.34 6.52 0.97
N TYR A 61 -1.58 6.67 1.42
CA TYR A 61 -2.00 6.65 2.81
C TYR A 61 -2.42 5.21 3.16
N LEU A 62 -1.73 4.61 4.12
CA LEU A 62 -1.90 3.22 4.53
C LEU A 62 -2.49 3.21 5.94
N HIS A 63 -3.76 2.82 6.05
CA HIS A 63 -4.45 2.71 7.32
C HIS A 63 -4.29 1.30 7.84
N TYR A 64 -3.48 1.13 8.88
CA TYR A 64 -3.18 -0.17 9.47
C TYR A 64 -3.52 -0.21 10.95
N ALA A 65 -3.74 -1.41 11.46
CA ALA A 65 -3.71 -1.71 12.89
C ALA A 65 -2.77 -2.89 13.12
N MET A 66 -2.41 -3.16 14.37
CA MET A 66 -1.74 -4.39 14.74
C MET A 66 -2.71 -5.38 15.35
N THR A 67 -2.55 -6.66 15.00
CA THR A 67 -3.34 -7.75 15.56
C THR A 67 -3.19 -7.79 17.08
N SER A 68 -1.94 -7.67 17.56
CA SER A 68 -1.57 -7.80 18.97
C SER A 68 -0.44 -6.88 19.47
N ALA A 69 0.46 -6.40 18.60
CA ALA A 69 1.55 -5.52 19.04
C ALA A 69 1.07 -4.18 19.60
N VAL A 70 1.83 -3.68 20.58
CA VAL A 70 1.63 -2.39 21.26
C VAL A 70 2.94 -1.63 21.47
N ALA A 71 4.03 -2.11 20.87
CA ALA A 71 5.37 -1.56 20.96
C ALA A 71 6.18 -2.03 19.74
N ASN A 72 7.40 -1.51 19.61
CA ASN A 72 8.30 -1.72 18.47
C ASN A 72 7.75 -1.11 17.17
N ASP A 73 8.43 -1.36 16.05
CA ASP A 73 8.22 -0.65 14.80
C ASP A 73 7.75 -1.59 13.69
N ILE A 74 7.05 -1.02 12.71
CA ILE A 74 6.73 -1.64 11.43
C ILE A 74 7.33 -0.83 10.29
N LYS A 75 7.46 -1.47 9.13
CA LYS A 75 7.79 -0.81 7.87
C LYS A 75 6.99 -1.44 6.73
N LEU A 76 6.38 -0.58 5.92
CA LEU A 76 5.76 -0.98 4.67
C LEU A 76 6.54 -0.40 3.50
N GLU A 77 6.54 -1.14 2.41
CA GLU A 77 7.02 -0.71 1.10
C GLU A 77 5.85 -0.63 0.12
N THR A 78 5.86 0.41 -0.71
CA THR A 78 4.92 0.58 -1.82
C THR A 78 5.67 0.62 -3.15
N SER A 79 5.10 0.01 -4.18
CA SER A 79 5.64 0.00 -5.55
C SER A 79 4.52 0.14 -6.56
N LEU A 80 4.82 0.77 -7.70
CA LEU A 80 3.85 0.99 -8.76
C LEU A 80 4.31 0.30 -10.03
N GLU A 81 3.36 -0.28 -10.75
CA GLU A 81 3.53 -0.86 -12.08
C GLU A 81 2.59 -0.13 -13.02
N ARG A 82 3.10 0.34 -14.15
CA ARG A 82 2.28 0.95 -15.19
C ARG A 82 1.67 -0.13 -16.08
N ILE A 83 0.40 0.00 -16.40
CA ILE A 83 -0.28 -0.79 -17.43
C ILE A 83 -0.75 0.17 -18.53
N GLY A 84 0.21 0.58 -19.35
CA GLY A 84 0.01 1.45 -20.51
C GLY A 84 -0.36 0.69 -21.79
N ASP A 85 -0.74 1.43 -22.84
CA ASP A 85 -1.08 0.88 -24.16
C ASP A 85 0.12 0.17 -24.80
N GLN A 86 0.05 -1.17 -24.90
CA GLN A 86 1.08 -2.03 -25.49
C GLN A 86 2.47 -1.89 -24.85
N GLN A 87 2.53 -1.69 -23.53
CA GLN A 87 3.77 -1.56 -22.79
C GLN A 87 4.03 -2.74 -21.84
N GLN A 88 3.30 -2.81 -20.73
CA GLN A 88 3.48 -3.84 -19.72
C GLN A 88 2.98 -5.19 -20.21
N ASP A 89 3.84 -6.20 -20.13
CA ASP A 89 3.45 -7.59 -20.31
C ASP A 89 2.74 -8.06 -19.03
N LEU A 90 1.49 -8.50 -19.14
CA LEU A 90 0.74 -8.97 -17.97
C LEU A 90 1.20 -10.37 -17.50
N ASP A 91 2.03 -11.06 -18.29
CA ASP A 91 2.62 -12.35 -17.91
C ASP A 91 3.88 -12.18 -17.03
N ALA A 92 4.31 -10.94 -16.74
CA ALA A 92 5.43 -10.65 -15.86
C ALA A 92 5.22 -9.36 -15.05
N ASP A 93 5.53 -9.38 -13.76
CA ASP A 93 5.50 -8.19 -12.91
C ASP A 93 6.66 -7.22 -13.27
N GLY A 94 6.34 -5.94 -13.49
CA GLY A 94 7.23 -4.85 -13.91
C GLY A 94 7.35 -3.68 -12.91
N PHE A 95 7.06 -3.90 -11.62
CA PHE A 95 7.05 -2.84 -10.59
C PHE A 95 8.33 -1.99 -10.54
N ALA A 96 8.15 -0.67 -10.45
CA ALA A 96 9.20 0.30 -10.16
C ALA A 96 9.82 0.10 -8.76
N ALA A 97 10.95 0.78 -8.52
CA ALA A 97 11.68 0.70 -7.26
C ALA A 97 10.81 1.10 -6.05
N ALA A 98 10.82 0.24 -5.02
CA ALA A 98 10.03 0.42 -3.82
C ALA A 98 10.36 1.71 -3.07
N GLN A 99 9.31 2.39 -2.60
CA GLN A 99 9.39 3.48 -1.62
C GLN A 99 8.94 2.93 -0.26
N ASN A 100 9.51 3.43 0.83
CA ASN A 100 9.22 2.91 2.17
C ASN A 100 8.67 4.01 3.09
N THR A 101 7.90 3.57 4.08
CA THR A 101 7.30 4.45 5.11
C THR A 101 8.29 4.96 6.15
N GLY A 102 9.54 4.49 6.14
CA GLY A 102 10.44 4.55 7.30
C GLY A 102 10.05 3.54 8.39
N ASP A 103 10.79 3.55 9.51
CA ASP A 103 10.46 2.78 10.71
C ASP A 103 9.39 3.54 11.50
N ILE A 104 8.21 2.93 11.68
CA ILE A 104 7.07 3.55 12.36
C ILE A 104 6.74 2.77 13.62
N THR A 105 6.77 3.45 14.77
CA THR A 105 6.34 2.86 16.04
C THR A 105 4.84 2.59 16.01
N VAL A 106 4.45 1.36 16.35
CA VAL A 106 3.03 0.95 16.35
C VAL A 106 2.24 1.67 17.46
N PRO A 107 0.91 1.79 17.33
CA PRO A 107 0.07 2.31 18.40
C PRO A 107 0.23 1.55 19.71
N GLY A 108 0.19 2.28 20.83
CA GLY A 108 0.27 1.67 22.19
C GLY A 108 -0.93 0.79 22.59
N THR A 109 -1.92 0.66 21.70
CA THR A 109 -3.09 -0.21 21.89
C THR A 109 -3.39 -0.93 20.57
N SER A 110 -3.39 -2.26 20.58
CA SER A 110 -3.70 -3.09 19.41
C SER A 110 -5.11 -2.81 18.90
N GLY A 111 -5.30 -2.83 17.58
CA GLY A 111 -6.59 -2.52 16.94
C GLY A 111 -6.92 -1.02 16.80
N LEU A 112 -6.14 -0.11 17.38
CA LEU A 112 -6.22 1.30 17.00
C LEU A 112 -5.60 1.48 15.62
N VAL A 113 -6.31 2.20 14.74
CA VAL A 113 -5.84 2.50 13.39
C VAL A 113 -4.83 3.65 13.46
N ASP A 114 -3.67 3.42 12.86
CA ASP A 114 -2.68 4.44 12.54
C ASP A 114 -2.63 4.66 11.02
N ILE A 115 -2.24 5.86 10.62
CA ILE A 115 -2.21 6.29 9.21
C ILE A 115 -0.79 6.70 8.88
N ILE A 116 -0.13 5.89 8.07
CA ILE A 116 1.24 6.16 7.61
C ILE A 116 1.24 6.45 6.12
N THR A 117 2.32 7.04 5.63
CA THR A 117 2.41 7.46 4.23
C THR A 117 3.67 6.93 3.56
N SER A 118 3.55 6.64 2.26
CA SER A 118 4.68 6.41 1.37
C SER A 118 4.50 7.27 0.13
N THR A 119 5.48 8.12 -0.17
CA THR A 119 5.41 9.13 -1.23
C THR A 119 6.23 8.70 -2.44
N HIS A 120 5.65 8.85 -3.63
CA HIS A 120 6.28 8.65 -4.93
C HIS A 120 6.29 9.97 -5.70
N THR A 121 7.47 10.38 -6.17
CA THR A 121 7.61 11.48 -7.12
C THR A 121 7.17 11.03 -8.51
N ASP A 122 6.61 11.95 -9.29
CA ASP A 122 6.29 11.68 -10.70
C ASP A 122 7.52 11.21 -11.49
N GLY A 123 7.30 10.37 -12.50
CA GLY A 123 8.35 9.72 -13.28
C GLY A 123 8.72 8.33 -12.74
N ALA A 124 10.02 8.06 -12.57
CA ALA A 124 10.52 6.69 -12.40
C ALA A 124 9.97 5.94 -11.16
N GLN A 125 9.64 6.64 -10.07
CA GLN A 125 9.06 6.00 -8.87
C GLN A 125 7.60 5.58 -9.06
N MET A 126 6.95 6.13 -10.09
CA MET A 126 5.61 5.76 -10.54
C MET A 126 5.64 5.03 -11.87
N ASP A 127 6.78 4.47 -12.28
CA ASP A 127 6.94 3.82 -13.59
C ASP A 127 6.49 4.68 -14.78
N SER A 128 6.56 6.00 -14.61
CA SER A 128 6.06 7.00 -15.56
C SER A 128 4.61 6.77 -16.02
N ILE A 129 3.71 6.31 -15.13
CA ILE A 129 2.27 6.17 -15.42
C ILE A 129 1.72 7.51 -15.91
N ALA A 130 1.02 7.50 -17.03
CA ALA A 130 0.32 8.66 -17.56
C ALA A 130 -1.16 8.66 -17.19
N VAL A 131 -1.76 9.86 -17.23
CA VAL A 131 -3.18 10.07 -16.96
C VAL A 131 -4.06 9.20 -17.87
N GLY A 132 -4.95 8.42 -17.27
CA GLY A 132 -5.89 7.54 -17.96
C GLY A 132 -5.33 6.15 -18.29
N GLU A 133 -4.11 5.84 -17.88
CA GLU A 133 -3.55 4.48 -17.98
C GLU A 133 -3.87 3.65 -16.74
N GLY A 134 -3.83 2.33 -16.90
CA GLY A 134 -3.92 1.41 -15.77
C GLY A 134 -2.66 1.46 -14.93
N PHE A 135 -2.78 1.14 -13.65
CA PHE A 135 -1.65 0.89 -12.78
C PHE A 135 -1.98 -0.19 -11.75
N ARG A 136 -0.93 -0.77 -11.19
CA ARG A 136 -1.00 -1.63 -10.00
C ARG A 136 -0.17 -1.01 -8.88
N LEU A 137 -0.73 -0.98 -7.67
CA LEU A 137 -0.06 -0.62 -6.43
C LEU A 137 0.21 -1.90 -5.64
N LYS A 138 1.48 -2.19 -5.39
CA LYS A 138 1.90 -3.23 -4.46
C LYS A 138 2.18 -2.61 -3.10
N VAL A 139 1.71 -3.25 -2.02
CA VAL A 139 2.09 -2.92 -0.64
C VAL A 139 2.68 -4.18 -0.01
N LYS A 140 3.85 -4.06 0.63
CA LYS A 140 4.57 -5.17 1.23
C LYS A 140 4.99 -4.84 2.65
N ARG A 141 4.85 -5.79 3.57
CA ARG A 141 5.45 -5.69 4.90
C ARG A 141 6.90 -6.13 4.87
N VAL A 142 7.80 -5.32 5.41
CA VAL A 142 9.23 -5.63 5.51
C VAL A 142 9.72 -5.47 6.95
N ALA A 143 10.83 -6.15 7.27
CA ALA A 143 11.37 -6.15 8.62
C ALA A 143 11.97 -4.80 9.00
N VAL A 144 11.72 -4.37 10.22
CA VAL A 144 12.54 -3.36 10.91
C VAL A 144 13.70 -4.05 11.62
N VAL A 145 14.92 -3.59 11.36
CA VAL A 145 16.13 -4.26 11.87
C VAL A 145 16.24 -4.03 13.38
N GLY A 146 16.08 -5.11 14.15
CA GLY A 146 16.27 -5.10 15.61
C GLY A 146 15.05 -4.68 16.43
N THR A 147 14.05 -4.05 15.81
CA THR A 147 12.83 -3.55 16.47
C THR A 147 11.56 -3.91 15.68
N ASP A 148 11.50 -5.04 14.98
CA ASP A 148 10.26 -5.43 14.31
C ASP A 148 9.15 -5.77 15.33
N ALA A 149 7.97 -5.20 15.13
CA ALA A 149 6.79 -5.48 15.94
C ALA A 149 6.30 -6.92 15.73
N SER A 150 6.07 -7.65 16.82
CA SER A 150 5.56 -9.02 16.76
C SER A 150 4.09 -9.08 16.35
N GLY A 151 3.66 -10.21 15.79
CA GLY A 151 2.29 -10.37 15.34
C GLY A 151 2.02 -9.61 14.05
N ASP A 152 0.79 -9.72 13.58
CA ASP A 152 0.48 -9.35 12.21
C ASP A 152 0.01 -7.90 12.07
N LEU A 153 0.26 -7.34 10.89
CA LEU A 153 -0.20 -6.02 10.50
C LEU A 153 -1.51 -6.17 9.74
N GLU A 154 -2.54 -5.47 10.16
CA GLU A 154 -3.89 -5.53 9.62
C GLU A 154 -4.17 -4.26 8.78
N LEU A 155 -3.94 -4.33 7.47
CA LEU A 155 -4.20 -3.21 6.56
C LEU A 155 -5.69 -3.12 6.24
N ARG A 156 -6.29 -1.95 6.41
CA ARG A 156 -7.74 -1.77 6.28
C ARG A 156 -8.17 -0.87 5.13
N PHE A 157 -7.50 0.25 4.95
CA PHE A 157 -7.82 1.19 3.88
C PHE A 157 -6.52 1.66 3.25
N VAL A 158 -6.54 1.81 1.92
CA VAL A 158 -5.49 2.49 1.19
C VAL A 158 -6.11 3.63 0.41
N GLU A 159 -5.54 4.82 0.52
CA GLU A 159 -5.92 5.98 -0.27
C GLU A 159 -4.69 6.47 -1.05
N ILE A 160 -4.87 6.71 -2.34
CA ILE A 160 -3.89 7.42 -3.16
C ILE A 160 -4.33 8.86 -3.30
N LYS A 161 -3.41 9.79 -3.01
CA LYS A 161 -3.62 11.24 -3.09
C LYS A 161 -2.57 11.85 -4.01
N GLU A 162 -2.94 12.84 -4.82
CA GLU A 162 -1.97 13.67 -5.54
C GLU A 162 -1.14 14.51 -4.54
N ASN A 163 0.18 14.55 -4.77
CA ASN A 163 1.11 15.33 -3.94
C ASN A 163 0.82 16.82 -3.98
#